data_AF-A0A4U6L974-F1
#
_entry.id   AF-A0A4U6L974-F1
#
_cell.length_a   1.000
_cell.length_b   1.000
_cell.length_c   1.000
_cell.angle_alpha   90.00
_cell.angle_beta   90.00
_cell.angle_gamma   90.00
#
_symmetry.space_group_name_H-M   'P 1'
#
loop_
_entity.id
_entity.type
_entity.pdbx_description
1 polymer ?
#
loop_
_entity_poly.entity_id
_entity_poly.type
_entity_poly.pdbx_seq_one_letter_code
_entity_poly.pdbx_strand_id
1 'polypeptide(L)' 'TTAIDFREMAPAGATRDMFLDEQGNADAKKSLTSHLASGTPGTVAGFSLALEKYGTMPLNKVVRPAMKLAEEGFVVND' A
#
# COMPACT_ATOMS: atom_id res chain seq x y z
N THR A 1 21.29 0.10 -14.01
CA THR A 1 20.35 0.71 -13.06
C THR A 1 19.16 -0.20 -12.88
N THR A 2 18.66 -0.38 -11.66
CA THR A 2 17.51 -1.23 -11.35
C THR A 2 16.45 -0.43 -10.62
N ALA A 3 15.17 -0.68 -10.91
CA ALA A 3 14.03 -0.17 -10.18
C ALA A 3 13.16 -1.34 -9.69
N ILE A 4 12.56 -1.19 -8.51
CA ILE A 4 11.55 -2.11 -7.98
C ILE A 4 10.23 -1.35 -8.00
N ASP A 5 9.31 -1.76 -8.87
CA ASP A 5 7.94 -1.25 -8.89
C ASP A 5 7.08 -2.11 -7.97
N PHE A 6 6.49 -1.47 -6.96
CA PHE A 6 5.56 -2.07 -6.00
C PHE A 6 4.26 -1.26 -5.92
N ARG A 7 3.88 -0.61 -7.03
CA ARG A 7 2.59 0.05 -7.19
C ARG A 7 1.44 -0.90 -6.92
N GLU A 8 0.36 -0.39 -6.32
CA GLU A 8 -0.85 -1.17 -6.13
C GLU A 8 -1.46 -1.61 -7.46
N MET A 9 -2.11 -2.77 -7.46
CA MET A 9 -2.81 -3.31 -8.64
C MET A 9 -4.32 -3.31 -8.45
N ALA A 10 -5.08 -3.09 -9.52
CA ALA A 10 -6.53 -3.27 -9.50
C ALA A 10 -6.89 -4.69 -9.02
N PRO A 11 -7.79 -4.85 -8.03
CA PRO A 11 -8.21 -6.17 -7.58
C PRO A 11 -8.84 -6.99 -8.71
N ALA A 12 -8.82 -8.33 -8.59
CA ALA A 12 -9.36 -9.22 -9.63
C ALA A 12 -10.86 -9.00 -9.92
N GLY A 13 -11.61 -8.48 -8.94
CA GLY A 13 -13.03 -8.13 -9.10
C GLY A 13 -13.29 -6.70 -9.63
N ALA A 14 -12.25 -5.93 -9.94
CA ALA A 14 -12.41 -4.58 -10.47
C ALA A 14 -13.04 -4.63 -11.87
N THR A 15 -13.95 -3.70 -12.14
CA THR A 15 -14.59 -3.53 -13.45
C THR A 15 -14.45 -2.09 -13.92
N ARG A 16 -14.57 -1.87 -15.23
CA ARG A 16 -14.41 -0.54 -15.85
C ARG A 16 -15.27 0.54 -15.19
N ASP A 17 -16.50 0.20 -14.83
CA ASP A 17 -17.53 1.17 -14.43
C ASP A 17 -17.79 1.16 -12.91
N MET A 18 -16.93 0.52 -12.10
CA MET A 18 -17.14 0.34 -10.65
C MET A 18 -17.22 1.65 -9.83
N PHE A 19 -16.83 2.78 -10.43
CA PHE A 19 -16.89 4.11 -9.83
C PHE A 19 -17.96 5.02 -10.44
N LEU A 20 -18.86 4.49 -11.27
CA LEU A 20 -19.99 5.26 -11.78
C LEU A 20 -21.21 5.15 -10.84
N ASP A 21 -22.05 6.18 -10.84
CA ASP A 21 -23.39 6.16 -10.24
C ASP A 21 -24.41 5.47 -11.17
N GLU A 22 -25.68 5.40 -10.72
CA GLU A 22 -26.75 4.76 -11.50
C GLU A 22 -27.10 5.52 -12.80
N GLN A 23 -26.70 6.79 -12.90
CA GLN A 23 -26.90 7.63 -14.08
C GLN A 23 -25.67 7.60 -15.00
N GLY A 24 -24.60 6.87 -14.64
CA GLY A 24 -23.36 6.75 -15.41
C GLY A 24 -22.37 7.89 -15.18
N ASN A 25 -22.57 8.77 -14.19
CA ASN A 25 -21.62 9.83 -13.85
C ASN A 25 -20.56 9.31 -12.87
N ALA A 26 -19.38 9.94 -12.86
CA ALA A 26 -18.32 9.59 -11.94
C ALA A 26 -18.70 9.90 -10.47
N ASP A 27 -18.50 8.95 -9.58
CA ASP A 27 -18.70 9.09 -8.14
C ASP A 27 -17.36 9.15 -7.40
N ALA A 28 -16.99 10.36 -6.98
CA ALA A 28 -15.76 10.62 -6.23
C ALA A 28 -15.74 9.93 -4.85
N LYS A 29 -16.90 9.71 -4.21
CA LYS A 29 -16.93 9.07 -2.89
C LYS A 29 -16.53 7.60 -2.99
N LYS A 30 -16.96 6.92 -4.06
CA LYS A 30 -16.56 5.53 -4.34
C LYS A 30 -15.07 5.40 -4.61
N SER A 31 -14.51 6.29 -5.44
CA SER A 31 -13.10 6.22 -5.87
C SER A 31 -12.08 6.77 -4.88
N LEU A 32 -12.49 7.60 -3.90
CA LEU A 32 -11.55 8.23 -2.95
C LEU A 32 -11.70 7.75 -1.51
N THR A 33 -12.93 7.48 -1.06
CA THR A 33 -13.22 7.31 0.38
C THR A 33 -13.86 5.97 0.73
N SER A 34 -14.18 5.14 -0.26
CA SER A 34 -14.73 3.80 -0.04
C SER A 34 -13.64 2.74 -0.06
N HIS A 35 -13.93 1.55 0.48
CA HIS A 35 -13.04 0.40 0.37
C HIS A 35 -12.76 -0.01 -1.08
N LEU A 36 -13.64 0.33 -2.03
CA LEU A 36 -13.45 0.08 -3.47
C LEU A 36 -12.29 0.90 -4.06
N ALA A 37 -11.89 1.98 -3.39
CA ALA A 37 -10.75 2.81 -3.78
C ALA A 37 -9.39 2.12 -3.55
N SER A 38 -9.38 1.02 -2.79
CA SER A 38 -8.15 0.33 -2.43
C SER A 38 -7.71 -0.63 -3.54
N GLY A 39 -6.52 -0.39 -4.09
CA GLY A 39 -5.79 -1.40 -4.86
C GLY A 39 -5.14 -2.45 -3.95
N THR A 40 -4.71 -3.56 -4.53
CA THR A 40 -3.95 -4.59 -3.81
C THR A 40 -2.58 -4.01 -3.38
N PRO A 41 -2.28 -3.85 -2.08
CA PRO A 41 -1.08 -3.13 -1.63
C PRO A 41 0.23 -3.86 -1.97
N GLY A 42 1.23 -3.13 -2.49
CA GLY A 42 2.53 -3.70 -2.88
C GLY A 42 3.71 -3.43 -1.92
N THR A 43 3.60 -2.45 -1.01
CA THR A 43 4.73 -1.94 -0.20
C THR A 43 5.51 -3.02 0.56
N VAL A 44 4.82 -3.94 1.25
CA VAL A 44 5.49 -5.01 2.02
C VAL A 44 6.26 -5.94 1.08
N ALA A 45 5.66 -6.34 -0.05
CA ALA A 45 6.31 -7.18 -1.03
C ALA A 45 7.54 -6.49 -1.66
N GLY A 46 7.40 -5.20 -2.02
CA GLY A 46 8.48 -4.39 -2.58
C GLY A 46 9.68 -4.26 -1.63
N PHE A 47 9.43 -3.89 -0.36
CA PHE A 47 10.49 -3.76 0.64
C PHE A 47 11.12 -5.11 1.01
N SER A 48 10.33 -6.17 1.09
CA SER A 48 10.86 -7.52 1.30
C SER A 48 11.77 -7.95 0.15
N LEU A 49 11.37 -7.71 -1.10
CA LEU A 49 12.18 -8.03 -2.28
C LEU A 49 13.48 -7.20 -2.32
N ALA A 50 13.41 -5.91 -1.97
CA ALA A 50 14.59 -5.06 -1.90
C ALA A 50 15.59 -5.56 -0.86
N LEU A 51 15.10 -5.95 0.33
CA LEU A 51 15.92 -6.51 1.39
C LEU A 51 16.49 -7.87 1.01
N GLU A 52 15.71 -8.75 0.39
CA GLU A 52 16.16 -10.06 -0.07
C GLU A 52 17.30 -9.94 -1.10
N LYS A 53 17.15 -9.03 -2.07
CA LYS A 53 18.13 -8.90 -3.16
C LYS A 53 19.37 -8.10 -2.79
N TYR A 54 19.23 -7.09 -1.93
CA TYR A 54 20.26 -6.08 -1.72
C TYR A 54 20.56 -5.77 -0.25
N GLY A 55 19.78 -6.35 0.67
CA GLY A 55 19.95 -6.12 2.10
C GLY A 55 21.15 -6.87 2.68
N THR A 56 21.61 -6.39 3.83
CA THR A 56 22.70 -7.00 4.61
C THR A 56 22.23 -7.45 6.00
N MET A 57 20.93 -7.32 6.30
CA MET A 57 20.32 -7.61 7.59
C MET A 57 19.03 -8.42 7.41
N PRO A 58 18.66 -9.27 8.38
CA PRO A 58 17.40 -10.02 8.31
C PRO A 58 16.18 -9.11 8.56
N LEU A 59 15.03 -9.50 8.00
CA LEU A 59 13.76 -8.74 8.06
C LEU A 59 13.36 -8.36 9.50
N ASN A 60 13.50 -9.30 10.44
CA ASN A 60 13.17 -9.09 11.85
C ASN A 60 14.01 -8.03 12.56
N LYS A 61 15.17 -7.66 12.00
CA LYS A 61 16.01 -6.58 12.53
C LYS A 61 15.60 -5.24 11.94
N VAL A 62 15.32 -5.17 10.65
CA VAL A 62 14.97 -3.91 9.98
C VAL A 62 13.56 -3.43 10.30
N VAL A 63 12.60 -4.34 10.60
CA VAL A 63 11.23 -3.95 11.01
C VAL A 63 11.11 -3.56 12.48
N ARG A 64 12.06 -3.99 13.32
CA ARG A 64 12.00 -3.83 14.78
C ARG A 64 11.86 -2.37 15.25
N PRO A 65 12.54 -1.37 14.66
CA PRO A 65 12.33 0.02 15.05
C PRO A 65 10.89 0.50 14.85
N ALA A 66 10.25 0.11 13.74
CA ALA A 66 8.85 0.45 13.48
C ALA A 66 7.90 -0.22 14.48
N MET A 67 8.15 -1.50 14.83
CA MET A 67 7.40 -2.19 15.89
C MET A 67 7.49 -1.45 17.22
N LYS A 68 8.71 -1.03 17.61
CA LYS A 68 8.92 -0.29 18.86
C LYS A 68 8.12 1.01 18.90
N LEU A 69 8.12 1.79 17.82
CA LEU A 69 7.33 3.03 17.73
C LEU A 69 5.82 2.77 17.78
N ALA A 70 5.36 1.65 17.20
CA ALA A 70 3.95 1.26 17.27
C ALA A 70 3.52 0.80 18.67
N GLU A 71 4.39 0.11 19.40
CA GLU A 71 4.13 -0.40 20.75
C GLU A 71 4.27 0.67 21.84
N GLU A 72 5.32 1.48 21.76
CA GLU A 72 5.68 2.47 22.79
C GLU A 72 5.15 3.88 22.46
N GLY A 73 4.73 4.13 21.22
CA GLY A 73 4.29 5.43 20.74
C GLY A 73 5.43 6.36 20.33
N PHE A 74 5.05 7.52 19.79
CA PHE A 74 5.95 8.62 19.44
C PHE A 74 5.19 9.96 19.55
N VAL A 75 5.92 11.07 19.71
CA VAL A 75 5.32 12.41 19.76
C VAL A 75 4.90 12.82 18.36
N VAL A 76 3.61 13.18 18.21
CA VAL A 76 3.04 13.67 16.94
C VAL A 76 3.56 15.09 16.68
N ASN A 77 3.95 15.36 15.43
CA ASN A 77 4.31 16.71 15.01
C ASN A 77 3.07 17.56 14.73
N ASP A 78 3.23 18.89 14.78
CA ASP A 78 2.20 19.84 14.34
C ASP A 78 1.91 19.72 12.83
#